data_AF-A0A0C2C9P1-F1
#
_entry.id   AF-A0A0C2C9P1-F1
#
_cell.length_a   1.000
_cell.length_b   1.000
_cell.length_c   1.000
_cell.angle_alpha   90.00
_cell.angle_beta   90.00
_cell.angle_gamma   90.00
#
_symmetry.space_group_name_H-M   'P 1'
#
loop_
_entity.id
_entity.type
_entity.pdbx_description
1 polymer ?
#
loop_
_entity_poly.entity_id
_entity_poly.type
_entity_poly.pdbx_seq_one_letter_code
_entity_poly.pdbx_strand_id
1 'polypeptide(L)'
;MKVIWTPGHTPDSLVLWYAYDQRLFIGDLFYRYADIMLSYEYTNIKDYEASLRKIIGFVMKQREPKKLRYSSAKSDADNECLPAFKHYHRFILSVLAGTHIGFPLRIDEAEGWRFETRDKAMKVILGRDIVKRLNQAREKAQQYR
;
A
#
# COMPACT_ATOMS: atom_id res chain seq x y z
N MET A 1 9.54 -3.58 21.85
CA MET A 1 8.70 -3.26 20.67
C MET A 1 9.18 -1.94 20.08
N LYS A 2 9.27 -1.81 18.75
CA LYS A 2 9.63 -0.55 18.08
C LYS A 2 8.45 -0.03 17.27
N VAL A 3 8.14 1.25 17.40
CA VAL A 3 7.08 1.92 16.63
C VAL A 3 7.70 2.57 15.39
N ILE A 4 7.04 2.44 14.24
CA ILE A 4 7.46 3.03 12.97
C ILE A 4 6.28 3.83 12.41
N TRP A 5 6.40 5.15 12.34
CA TRP A 5 5.38 5.99 11.71
C TRP A 5 5.32 5.75 10.20
N THR A 6 4.12 5.46 9.69
CA THR A 6 3.83 5.09 8.30
C THR A 6 2.57 5.80 7.79
N PRO A 7 2.62 7.13 7.65
CA PRO A 7 1.48 7.91 7.17
C PRO A 7 1.09 7.48 5.75
N GLY A 8 -0.18 7.64 5.41
CA GLY A 8 -0.65 7.50 4.04
C GLY A 8 -2.07 6.99 3.93
N HIS A 9 -2.37 5.86 4.59
CA HIS A 9 -3.75 5.39 4.73
C HIS A 9 -4.53 6.37 5.62
N THR A 10 -4.00 6.61 6.82
CA THR A 10 -4.28 7.77 7.67
C THR A 10 -2.97 8.52 8.00
N PRO A 11 -3.02 9.79 8.43
CA PRO A 11 -1.82 10.56 8.78
C PRO A 11 -1.06 10.01 9.99
N ASP A 12 -1.75 9.31 10.89
CA ASP A 12 -1.27 8.77 12.14
C ASP A 12 -0.99 7.26 12.10
N SER A 13 -1.13 6.62 10.92
CA SER A 13 -0.87 5.19 10.73
C SER A 13 0.53 4.78 11.22
N LEU A 14 0.60 3.65 11.91
CA LEU A 14 1.82 3.09 12.53
C LEU A 14 2.02 1.63 12.14
N VAL A 15 3.30 1.21 12.09
CA VAL A 15 3.72 -0.19 12.07
C VAL A 15 4.48 -0.51 13.35
N LEU A 16 4.19 -1.66 13.97
CA LEU A 16 4.90 -2.13 15.16
C LEU A 16 5.85 -3.26 14.78
N TRP A 17 7.10 -3.17 15.22
CA TRP A 17 8.10 -4.23 15.12
C TRP A 17 8.26 -4.94 16.46
N TYR A 18 7.98 -6.24 16.47
CA TYR A 18 8.17 -7.13 17.60
C TYR A 18 9.36 -8.06 17.35
N ALA A 19 10.53 -7.63 17.83
CA ALA A 19 11.80 -8.27 17.54
C ALA A 19 11.90 -9.73 18.02
N TYR A 20 11.25 -10.04 19.15
CA TYR A 20 11.29 -11.39 19.73
C TYR A 20 10.72 -12.45 18.78
N ASP A 21 9.66 -12.10 18.05
CA ASP A 21 8.96 -13.00 17.12
C ASP A 21 9.28 -12.70 15.63
N GLN A 22 10.25 -11.81 15.39
CA GLN A 22 10.58 -11.31 14.05
C GLN A 22 9.35 -10.86 13.23
N ARG A 23 8.36 -10.24 13.89
CA ARG A 23 7.04 -9.95 13.32
C ARG A 23 6.74 -8.45 13.24
N LEU A 24 6.17 -8.02 12.13
CA LEU A 24 5.61 -6.69 11.91
C LEU A 24 4.08 -6.70 12.04
N PHE A 25 3.51 -5.81 12.84
CA PHE A 25 2.07 -5.53 12.83
C PHE A 25 1.84 -4.30 11.98
N ILE A 26 1.18 -4.47 10.83
CA ILE A 26 1.17 -3.46 9.77
C ILE A 26 -0.14 -2.69 9.60
N GLY A 27 -1.16 -3.02 10.41
CA GLY A 27 -2.48 -2.41 10.31
C GLY A 27 -3.02 -2.49 8.87
N ASP A 28 -3.34 -1.34 8.30
CA ASP A 28 -3.96 -1.19 6.98
C ASP A 28 -2.96 -0.82 5.88
N LEU A 29 -1.66 -1.06 6.13
CA LEU A 29 -0.61 -0.77 5.15
C LEU A 29 -0.66 -1.73 3.96
N PHE A 30 -1.02 -2.99 4.16
CA PHE A 30 -1.13 -3.99 3.10
C PHE A 30 -2.03 -5.14 3.55
N TYR A 31 -2.86 -5.63 2.63
CA TYR A 31 -3.62 -6.85 2.79
C TYR A 31 -3.38 -7.77 1.61
N ARG A 32 -3.35 -9.08 1.87
CA ARG A 32 -3.47 -10.09 0.83
C ARG A 32 -4.95 -10.44 0.67
N TYR A 33 -5.43 -10.47 -0.57
CA TYR A 33 -6.79 -10.86 -0.94
C TYR A 33 -7.95 -9.96 -0.45
N ALA A 34 -7.70 -8.95 0.38
CA ALA A 34 -8.67 -7.92 0.76
C ALA A 34 -8.39 -6.57 0.07
N ASP A 35 -9.40 -5.70 0.06
CA ASP A 35 -9.31 -4.36 -0.53
C ASP A 35 -8.63 -3.40 0.43
N ILE A 36 -7.60 -2.67 -0.03
CA ILE A 36 -7.06 -1.50 0.65
C ILE A 36 -7.82 -0.27 0.15
N MET A 37 -8.58 0.38 1.03
CA MET A 37 -9.34 1.58 0.70
C MET A 37 -8.51 2.85 0.95
N LEU A 38 -8.17 3.55 -0.12
CA LEU A 38 -7.47 4.84 -0.12
C LEU A 38 -8.42 5.91 -0.63
N SER A 39 -9.53 6.10 0.09
CA SER A 39 -10.61 7.03 -0.26
C SER A 39 -10.93 8.03 0.85
N TYR A 40 -10.25 7.94 2.00
CA TYR A 40 -10.47 8.85 3.12
C TYR A 40 -9.94 10.24 2.80
N GLU A 41 -10.57 11.28 3.36
CA GLU A 41 -10.17 12.68 3.17
C GLU A 41 -8.69 12.91 3.48
N TYR A 42 -8.18 12.29 4.55
CA TYR A 42 -6.80 12.44 5.01
C TYR A 42 -5.82 11.46 4.38
N THR A 43 -6.26 10.63 3.42
CA THR A 43 -5.36 9.72 2.70
C THR A 43 -4.38 10.52 1.83
N ASN A 44 -3.09 10.21 1.96
CA ASN A 44 -2.03 10.79 1.13
C ASN A 44 -1.27 9.68 0.41
N ILE A 45 -1.46 9.60 -0.91
CA ILE A 45 -0.88 8.53 -1.74
C ILE A 45 0.65 8.60 -1.84
N LYS A 46 1.23 9.80 -1.75
CA LYS A 46 2.69 10.00 -1.78
C LYS A 46 3.32 9.49 -0.48
N ASP A 47 2.69 9.84 0.65
CA ASP A 47 3.14 9.36 1.96
C ASP A 47 2.94 7.85 2.09
N TYR A 48 1.84 7.32 1.55
CA TYR A 48 1.57 5.89 1.50
C TYR A 48 2.66 5.10 0.75
N GLU A 49 3.06 5.56 -0.44
CA GLU A 49 4.19 4.96 -1.18
C GLU A 49 5.50 5.06 -0.40
N ALA A 50 5.78 6.23 0.20
CA ALA A 50 6.99 6.43 0.98
C ALA A 50 7.04 5.50 2.21
N SER A 51 5.88 5.27 2.85
CA SER A 51 5.70 4.34 3.96
C SER A 51 5.95 2.88 3.55
N LEU A 52 5.41 2.44 2.40
CA LEU A 52 5.70 1.12 1.85
C LEU A 52 7.21 0.94 1.60
N ARG A 53 7.85 1.91 0.95
CA ARG A 53 9.29 1.90 0.71
C ARG A 53 10.09 1.87 2.02
N LYS A 54 9.66 2.63 3.04
CA LYS A 54 10.28 2.66 4.37
C LYS A 54 10.23 1.29 5.04
N ILE A 55 9.08 0.61 5.00
CA ILE A 55 8.92 -0.73 5.59
C ILE A 55 9.71 -1.78 4.81
N ILE A 56 9.71 -1.75 3.48
CA ILE A 56 10.57 -2.63 2.67
C ILE A 56 12.04 -2.41 3.01
N GLY A 57 12.47 -1.16 3.13
CA GLY A 57 13.83 -0.81 3.54
C GLY A 57 14.16 -1.32 4.95
N PHE A 58 13.21 -1.28 5.88
CA PHE A 58 13.36 -1.85 7.21
C PHE A 58 13.53 -3.38 7.18
N VAL A 59 12.68 -4.08 6.43
CA VAL A 59 12.72 -5.55 6.28
C VAL A 59 14.05 -5.99 5.65
N MET A 60 14.48 -5.33 4.57
CA MET A 60 15.70 -5.67 3.84
C MET A 60 16.98 -5.43 4.66
N LYS A 61 16.94 -4.57 5.69
CA LYS A 61 18.07 -4.30 6.59
C LYS A 61 18.18 -5.30 7.76
N GLN A 62 17.22 -6.21 7.93
CA GLN A 62 17.31 -7.23 8.97
C GLN A 62 18.36 -8.30 8.62
N ARG A 63 18.85 -9.01 9.65
CA ARG A 63 19.83 -10.08 9.48
C ARG A 63 19.32 -11.20 8.58
N GLU A 64 18.05 -11.57 8.70
CA GLU A 64 17.41 -12.64 7.90
C GLU A 64 16.09 -12.15 7.28
N PRO A 65 16.12 -11.28 6.24
CA PRO A 65 14.93 -10.62 5.70
C PRO A 65 13.83 -11.57 5.22
N LYS A 66 14.19 -12.78 4.77
CA LYS A 66 13.25 -13.79 4.28
C LYS A 66 12.49 -14.52 5.40
N LYS A 67 12.95 -14.44 6.65
CA LYS A 67 12.28 -15.07 7.79
C LYS A 67 11.26 -14.16 8.47
N LEU A 68 11.30 -12.86 8.18
CA LEU A 68 10.39 -11.89 8.77
C LEU A 68 8.94 -12.15 8.38
N ARG A 69 8.06 -12.02 9.38
CA ARG A 69 6.62 -12.20 9.24
C ARG A 69 5.86 -10.89 9.44
N TYR A 70 4.63 -10.81 8.94
CA TYR A 70 3.73 -9.70 9.20
C TYR A 70 2.33 -10.17 9.60
N SER A 71 1.59 -9.29 10.27
CA SER A 71 0.17 -9.43 10.51
C SER A 71 -0.54 -8.11 10.22
N SER A 72 -1.63 -8.16 9.48
CA SER A 72 -2.45 -6.99 9.13
C SER A 72 -3.66 -6.87 10.06
N ALA A 73 -4.45 -5.81 9.92
CA ALA A 73 -5.72 -5.67 10.66
C ALA A 73 -6.85 -6.58 10.14
N LYS A 74 -6.61 -7.35 9.08
CA LYS A 74 -7.58 -8.26 8.46
C LYS A 74 -7.13 -9.72 8.64
N SER A 75 -7.36 -10.57 7.64
CA SER A 75 -7.11 -12.02 7.72
C SER A 75 -5.64 -12.43 7.61
N ASP A 76 -4.72 -11.50 7.35
CA ASP A 76 -3.30 -11.85 7.24
C ASP A 76 -2.68 -11.96 8.64
N ALA A 77 -2.58 -13.19 9.14
CA ALA A 77 -1.85 -13.50 10.36
C ALA A 77 -0.56 -14.26 10.00
N ASP A 78 0.56 -13.82 10.55
CA ASP A 78 1.88 -14.48 10.44
C ASP A 78 2.36 -14.82 9.01
N ASN A 79 2.09 -13.94 8.05
CA ASN A 79 2.48 -14.14 6.65
C ASN A 79 3.90 -13.67 6.36
N GLU A 80 4.54 -14.19 5.31
CA GLU A 80 5.90 -13.77 4.91
C GLU A 80 5.93 -12.33 4.38
N CYS A 81 6.84 -11.50 4.90
CA CYS A 81 7.04 -10.15 4.40
C CYS A 81 7.55 -10.13 2.95
N LEU A 82 8.47 -11.05 2.62
CA LEU A 82 9.06 -11.15 1.27
C LEU A 82 8.65 -12.47 0.62
N PRO A 83 8.30 -12.47 -0.68
CA PRO A 83 8.37 -11.34 -1.61
C PRO A 83 7.14 -10.41 -1.61
N ALA A 84 6.14 -10.67 -0.75
CA ALA A 84 4.84 -10.00 -0.78
C ALA A 84 4.91 -8.47 -0.80
N PHE A 85 5.67 -7.84 0.12
CA PHE A 85 5.79 -6.38 0.17
C PHE A 85 6.42 -5.79 -1.09
N LYS A 86 7.41 -6.47 -1.69
CA LYS A 86 8.03 -6.01 -2.95
C LYS A 86 7.05 -6.08 -4.11
N HIS A 87 6.27 -7.16 -4.20
CA HIS A 87 5.24 -7.29 -5.22
C HIS A 87 4.16 -6.22 -5.05
N TYR A 88 3.74 -5.94 -3.81
CA TYR A 88 2.74 -4.92 -3.53
C TYR A 88 3.24 -3.51 -3.86
N HIS A 89 4.49 -3.18 -3.50
CA HIS A 89 5.07 -1.88 -3.86
C HIS A 89 5.20 -1.72 -5.37
N ARG A 90 5.60 -2.76 -6.11
CA ARG A 90 5.61 -2.74 -7.58
C ARG A 90 4.21 -2.52 -8.16
N PHE A 91 3.20 -3.17 -7.60
CA PHE A 91 1.80 -2.98 -7.98
C PHE A 91 1.32 -1.54 -7.72
N ILE A 92 1.64 -0.96 -6.55
CA ILE A 92 1.32 0.45 -6.28
C ILE A 92 2.04 1.37 -7.27
N LEU A 93 3.31 1.13 -7.57
CA LEU A 93 4.05 1.94 -8.55
C LEU A 93 3.44 1.86 -9.96
N SER A 94 2.94 0.70 -10.42
CA SER A 94 2.25 0.61 -11.71
C SER A 94 0.91 1.34 -11.71
N VAL A 95 0.18 1.29 -10.59
CA VAL A 95 -1.04 2.10 -10.39
C VAL A 95 -0.71 3.59 -10.47
N LEU A 96 0.34 4.07 -9.79
CA LEU A 96 0.74 5.49 -9.79
C LEU A 96 1.25 5.94 -11.17
N ALA A 97 2.03 5.12 -11.85
CA ALA A 97 2.53 5.39 -13.19
C ALA A 97 1.44 5.39 -14.28
N GLY A 98 0.25 4.85 -13.97
CA GLY A 98 -0.85 4.72 -14.93
C GLY A 98 -0.67 3.55 -15.92
N THR A 99 0.23 2.61 -15.62
CA THR A 99 0.44 1.41 -16.43
C THR A 99 -0.43 0.24 -15.97
N HIS A 100 -1.02 0.33 -14.78
CA HIS A 100 -2.01 -0.62 -14.29
C HIS A 100 -3.42 -0.09 -14.54
N ILE A 101 -4.23 -0.85 -15.27
CA ILE A 101 -5.60 -0.46 -15.60
C ILE A 101 -6.49 -0.71 -14.37
N GLY A 102 -7.22 0.32 -13.96
CA GLY A 102 -8.27 0.22 -12.96
C GLY A 102 -9.64 0.40 -13.60
N PHE A 103 -10.68 -0.05 -12.90
CA PHE A 103 -12.07 0.12 -13.33
C PHE A 103 -12.83 1.00 -12.35
N PRO A 104 -13.77 1.83 -12.84
CA PRO A 104 -14.64 2.60 -11.96
C PRO A 104 -15.39 1.70 -10.99
N LEU A 105 -15.50 2.12 -9.75
CA LEU A 105 -16.24 1.43 -8.70
C LEU A 105 -16.98 2.47 -7.87
N ARG A 106 -18.25 2.18 -7.58
CA ARG A 106 -19.06 2.95 -6.63
C ARG A 106 -19.26 2.08 -5.40
N ILE A 107 -18.77 2.55 -4.25
CA ILE A 107 -18.96 1.89 -2.96
C ILE A 107 -19.73 2.88 -2.09
N ASP A 108 -21.00 2.59 -1.83
CA ASP A 108 -21.91 3.47 -1.08
C ASP A 108 -21.90 4.92 -1.62
N GLU A 109 -21.58 5.90 -0.78
CA GLU A 109 -21.46 7.33 -1.12
C GLU A 109 -20.09 7.69 -1.76
N ALA A 110 -19.13 6.76 -1.79
CA ALA A 110 -17.79 6.98 -2.31
C ALA A 110 -17.62 6.47 -3.74
N GLU A 111 -17.24 7.37 -4.65
CA GLU A 111 -16.87 7.04 -6.03
C GLU A 111 -15.34 6.94 -6.16
N GLY A 112 -14.86 5.89 -6.82
CA GLY A 112 -13.44 5.61 -6.95
C GLY A 112 -13.09 4.67 -8.10
N TRP A 113 -11.82 4.27 -8.13
CA TRP A 113 -11.30 3.29 -9.06
C TRP A 113 -10.66 2.14 -8.30
N ARG A 114 -11.03 0.93 -8.68
CA ARG A 114 -10.39 -0.28 -8.19
C ARG A 114 -9.31 -0.73 -9.15
N PHE A 115 -8.16 -1.05 -8.59
CA PHE A 115 -7.03 -1.67 -9.27
C PHE A 115 -6.78 -3.02 -8.60
N GLU A 116 -6.60 -4.07 -9.39
CA GLU A 116 -6.30 -5.39 -8.87
C GLU A 116 -5.30 -6.16 -9.74
N THR A 117 -4.49 -7.01 -9.13
CA THR A 117 -3.62 -7.94 -9.85
C THR A 117 -4.45 -9.04 -10.53
N ARG A 118 -3.90 -9.67 -11.58
CA ARG A 118 -4.59 -10.72 -12.35
C ARG A 118 -5.01 -11.91 -11.48
N ASP A 119 -4.20 -12.27 -10.49
CA ASP A 119 -4.47 -13.32 -9.51
C ASP A 119 -5.36 -12.86 -8.35
N LYS A 120 -5.79 -11.60 -8.34
CA LYS A 120 -6.59 -10.95 -7.30
C LYS A 120 -5.95 -11.00 -5.92
N ALA A 121 -4.64 -11.20 -5.84
CA ALA A 121 -3.91 -11.23 -4.57
C ALA A 121 -3.76 -9.82 -3.95
N MET A 122 -3.78 -8.78 -4.77
CA MET A 122 -3.60 -7.39 -4.34
C MET A 122 -4.67 -6.51 -4.96
N LYS A 123 -5.32 -5.69 -4.14
CA LYS A 123 -6.43 -4.84 -4.54
C LYS A 123 -6.32 -3.50 -3.81
N VAL A 124 -6.38 -2.41 -4.56
CA VAL A 124 -6.41 -1.05 -4.00
C VAL A 124 -7.54 -0.26 -4.63
N ILE A 125 -8.25 0.51 -3.81
CA ILE A 125 -9.33 1.38 -4.24
C ILE A 125 -8.89 2.80 -3.98
N LEU A 126 -8.82 3.62 -5.03
CA LEU A 126 -8.47 5.03 -4.93
C LEU A 126 -9.74 5.88 -5.03
N GLY A 127 -9.93 6.82 -4.11
CA GLY A 127 -11.00 7.81 -4.22
C GLY A 127 -10.86 8.70 -5.46
N ARG A 128 -11.98 9.20 -5.98
CA ARG A 128 -12.04 10.05 -7.19
C ARG A 128 -11.00 11.18 -7.19
N ASP A 129 -10.82 11.88 -6.08
CA ASP A 129 -9.90 13.03 -6.00
C ASP A 129 -8.44 12.62 -6.10
N ILE A 130 -8.09 11.42 -5.61
CA ILE A 130 -6.74 10.86 -5.80
C ILE A 130 -6.54 10.55 -7.29
N VAL A 131 -7.49 9.89 -7.92
CA VAL A 131 -7.41 9.52 -9.35
C VAL A 131 -7.30 10.76 -10.23
N LYS A 132 -8.10 11.81 -9.97
CA LYS A 132 -8.06 13.08 -10.69
C LYS A 132 -6.68 13.74 -10.59
N ARG A 133 -6.11 13.82 -9.37
CA ARG A 133 -4.76 14.36 -9.15
C ARG A 133 -3.67 13.55 -9.84
N LEU A 134 -3.78 12.21 -9.84
CA LEU A 134 -2.83 11.34 -10.54
C LEU A 134 -2.88 11.55 -12.05
N ASN A 135 -4.07 11.67 -12.65
CA ASN A 135 -4.21 11.93 -14.08
C ASN A 135 -3.63 13.29 -14.48
N GLN A 136 -3.93 14.35 -13.71
CA GLN A 136 -3.34 15.67 -13.92
C GLN A 136 -1.80 15.65 -13.81
N ALA A 137 -1.24 14.90 -12.86
CA ALA A 137 0.20 14.77 -12.73
C ALA A 137 0.84 14.05 -13.92
N ARG A 138 0.15 13.03 -14.48
CA ARG A 138 0.60 12.29 -15.67
C ARG A 138 0.56 13.15 -16.93
N GLU A 139 -0.53 13.89 -17.14
CA GLU A 139 -0.68 14.82 -18.26
C GLU A 139 0.44 15.86 -18.24
N LYS A 140 0.72 16.46 -17.08
CA LYS A 140 1.86 17.38 -16.92
C LYS A 140 3.18 16.70 -17.24
N ALA A 141 3.43 15.49 -16.73
CA ALA A 141 4.68 14.78 -16.99
C ALA A 141 4.89 14.42 -18.48
N GLN A 142 3.81 14.22 -19.23
CA GLN A 142 3.87 14.00 -20.68
C GLN A 142 4.19 15.28 -21.46
N GLN A 143 3.78 16.46 -20.98
CA GLN A 143 4.09 17.75 -21.62
C GLN A 143 5.58 18.12 -21.54
N TYR A 144 6.33 17.53 -20.60
CA TYR A 144 7.78 17.76 -20.44
C TYR A 144 8.65 16.63 -21.03
N ARG A 145 8.06 15.69 -21.78
CA ARG A 145 8.77 14.65 -22.53
C ARG A 145 8.81 15.00 -24.01
#